data_AF-A0A920MSS5-F1
#
_entry.id   AF-A0A920MSS5-F1
#
_cell.length_a   1.000
_cell.length_b   1.000
_cell.length_c   1.000
_cell.angle_alpha   90.00
_cell.angle_beta   90.00
_cell.angle_gamma   90.00
#
_symmetry.space_group_name_H-M   'P 1'
#
loop_
_entity.id
_entity.type
_entity.pdbx_description
1 polymer ?
#
loop_
_entity_poly.entity_id
_entity_poly.type
_entity_poly.pdbx_seq_one_letter_code
_entity_poly.pdbx_strand_id
1 'polypeptide(L)'
;MKREQFFKTTRPENTVFSDPEEGDEGSINLSYLFVNKRPHIRNILSPNQGFGLKISIKNASSNIWGMFDYRKLEADIYNNKKIGPFSLYSRGRFETMNGSPPSQETLGIFDIPNYYLIGAATPGREYMSPRGFSGEPRFGDKAYMGTLELRAPVVPISIVELVKLIKIGSPTFALITDFGNAWMKGEADQEMIITLGYEFRMSLKIANVPLLTFSYGIAQEKYMWDDGQSPQSYFQMTLINPF
;
A
#
# COMPACT_ATOMS: atom_id res chain seq x y z
N MET A 1 -19.23 -14.82 2.84
CA MET A 1 -19.41 -13.42 2.39
C MET A 1 -20.19 -13.45 1.09
N LYS A 2 -21.24 -12.63 0.96
CA LYS A 2 -21.94 -12.41 -0.31
C LYS A 2 -21.25 -11.26 -1.03
N ARG A 3 -20.70 -11.49 -2.23
CA ARG A 3 -20.06 -10.45 -3.07
C ARG A 3 -21.07 -9.98 -4.11
N GLU A 4 -21.58 -8.77 -3.95
CA GLU A 4 -22.52 -8.13 -4.88
C GLU A 4 -21.93 -6.83 -5.42
N GLN A 5 -22.16 -6.54 -6.69
CA GLN A 5 -21.92 -5.22 -7.23
C GLN A 5 -23.11 -4.33 -6.85
N PHE A 6 -22.84 -3.30 -6.05
CA PHE A 6 -23.87 -2.30 -5.72
C PHE A 6 -24.29 -1.45 -6.92
N PHE A 7 -23.44 -1.37 -7.94
CA PHE A 7 -23.71 -0.68 -9.19
C PHE A 7 -23.36 -1.60 -10.35
N LYS A 8 -24.37 -2.05 -11.10
CA LYS A 8 -24.19 -2.73 -12.40
C LYS A 8 -23.83 -1.70 -13.46
N THR A 9 -22.62 -1.15 -13.36
CA THR A 9 -22.08 -0.23 -14.36
C THR A 9 -21.22 -1.00 -15.34
N THR A 10 -21.31 -0.65 -16.63
CA THR A 10 -20.28 -1.02 -17.61
C THR A 10 -18.90 -0.64 -17.09
N ARG A 11 -17.94 -1.54 -17.26
CA ARG A 11 -16.52 -1.36 -16.95
C ARG A 11 -16.07 0.07 -17.29
N PRO A 12 -15.57 0.89 -16.35
CA PRO A 12 -14.94 2.16 -16.70
C PRO A 12 -13.80 1.88 -17.68
N GLU A 13 -13.66 2.67 -18.75
CA GLU A 13 -12.63 2.46 -19.78
C GLU A 13 -11.21 2.36 -19.20
N ASN A 14 -10.97 2.95 -18.03
CA ASN A 14 -9.67 3.04 -17.36
C ASN A 14 -9.45 2.03 -16.21
N THR A 15 -10.19 0.92 -16.14
CA THR A 15 -9.90 -0.11 -15.12
C THR A 15 -8.90 -1.15 -15.58
N VAL A 16 -7.98 -1.50 -14.69
CA VAL A 16 -6.93 -2.51 -14.91
C VAL A 16 -7.48 -3.94 -14.90
N PHE A 17 -8.47 -4.22 -14.06
CA PHE A 17 -9.01 -5.56 -13.88
C PHE A 17 -10.08 -5.89 -14.93
N SER A 18 -10.27 -7.19 -15.19
CA SER A 18 -11.48 -7.68 -15.87
C SER A 18 -12.73 -7.37 -15.04
N ASP A 19 -13.90 -7.60 -15.63
CA ASP A 19 -15.17 -7.33 -14.95
C ASP A 19 -15.21 -8.03 -13.58
N PRO A 20 -15.65 -7.32 -12.52
CA PRO A 20 -15.66 -7.87 -11.17
C PRO A 20 -16.62 -9.05 -11.09
N GLU A 21 -16.19 -10.14 -10.45
CA GLU A 21 -17.02 -11.32 -10.27
C GLU A 21 -17.89 -11.22 -9.02
N GLU A 22 -19.20 -11.43 -9.19
CA GLU A 22 -20.18 -11.60 -8.12
C GLU A 22 -20.24 -13.06 -7.69
N GLY A 23 -20.56 -13.31 -6.43
CA GLY A 23 -20.72 -14.67 -5.93
C GLY A 23 -20.65 -14.79 -4.42
N ASP A 24 -21.10 -15.94 -3.93
CA ASP A 24 -20.94 -16.30 -2.53
C ASP A 24 -19.56 -16.91 -2.28
N GLU A 25 -19.02 -16.64 -1.09
CA GLU A 25 -17.70 -17.12 -0.67
C GLU A 25 -17.73 -17.62 0.78
N GLY A 26 -17.51 -18.91 0.98
CA GLY A 26 -17.17 -19.53 2.26
C GLY A 26 -15.66 -19.64 2.40
N SER A 27 -15.08 -19.07 3.46
CA SER A 27 -13.63 -19.13 3.66
C SER A 27 -13.23 -19.22 5.13
N ILE A 28 -12.05 -19.80 5.36
CA ILE A 28 -11.36 -19.81 6.65
C ILE A 28 -10.13 -18.91 6.51
N ASN A 29 -9.95 -17.98 7.45
CA ASN A 29 -8.80 -17.10 7.49
C ASN A 29 -8.05 -17.26 8.82
N LEU A 30 -6.75 -17.49 8.74
CA LEU A 30 -5.84 -17.53 9.88
C LEU A 30 -4.81 -16.41 9.73
N SER A 31 -4.73 -15.53 10.73
CA SER A 31 -3.78 -14.42 10.76
C SER A 31 -2.96 -14.43 12.04
N TYR A 32 -1.65 -14.28 11.90
CA TYR A 32 -0.72 -14.01 12.99
C TYR A 32 -0.16 -12.59 12.84
N LEU A 33 -0.20 -11.83 13.94
CA LEU A 33 0.29 -10.45 13.99
C LEU A 33 1.24 -10.32 15.17
N PHE A 34 2.48 -9.93 14.87
CA PHE A 34 3.48 -9.55 15.86
C PHE A 34 3.87 -8.09 15.64
N VAL A 35 3.76 -7.27 16.69
CA VAL A 35 4.12 -5.86 16.63
C VAL A 35 4.90 -5.49 17.87
N ASN A 36 6.08 -4.89 17.68
CA ASN A 36 6.86 -4.28 18.73
C ASN A 36 7.00 -2.78 18.43
N LYS A 37 6.14 -1.96 19.04
CA LYS A 37 6.17 -0.50 18.96
C LYS A 37 5.63 0.12 20.25
N ARG A 38 6.25 1.21 20.72
CA ARG A 38 5.74 1.97 21.88
C ARG A 38 4.47 2.74 21.52
N PRO A 39 3.40 2.78 22.33
CA PRO A 39 2.22 3.58 22.02
C PRO A 39 2.54 5.09 22.09
N HIS A 40 2.61 5.75 20.94
CA HIS A 40 2.92 7.18 20.85
C HIS A 40 2.36 7.80 19.58
N ILE A 41 1.82 9.03 19.64
CA ILE A 41 1.20 9.74 18.50
C ILE A 41 2.14 9.87 17.29
N ARG A 42 3.45 9.96 17.57
CA ARG A 42 4.49 9.96 16.54
C ARG A 42 4.39 8.75 15.59
N ASN A 43 3.92 7.60 16.06
CA ASN A 43 3.84 6.40 15.24
C ASN A 43 2.76 6.46 14.15
N ILE A 44 1.85 7.43 14.23
CA ILE A 44 0.84 7.70 13.19
C ILE A 44 1.16 8.97 12.40
N LEU A 45 2.37 9.54 12.57
CA LEU A 45 2.89 10.69 11.82
C LEU A 45 4.23 10.39 11.13
N SER A 46 5.28 10.12 11.93
CA SER A 46 6.64 9.81 11.45
C SER A 46 7.35 8.93 12.49
N PRO A 47 7.03 7.62 12.51
CA PRO A 47 7.65 6.67 13.42
C PRO A 47 9.15 6.57 13.18
N ASN A 48 9.89 6.37 14.27
CA ASN A 48 11.35 6.21 14.26
C ASN A 48 11.83 4.97 15.02
N GLN A 49 10.88 4.14 15.41
CA GLN A 49 11.11 2.93 16.16
C GLN A 49 10.01 1.93 15.87
N GLY A 50 10.33 0.67 16.07
CA GLY A 50 9.39 -0.42 16.07
C GLY A 50 9.36 -1.18 14.76
N PHE A 51 8.92 -2.42 14.86
CA PHE A 51 8.85 -3.36 13.75
C PHE A 51 7.65 -4.27 13.94
N GLY A 52 7.22 -4.89 12.85
CA GLY A 52 6.09 -5.79 12.89
C GLY A 52 6.12 -6.79 11.74
N LEU A 53 5.42 -7.89 11.97
CA LEU A 53 5.24 -8.99 11.04
C LEU A 53 3.76 -9.40 11.08
N LYS A 54 3.14 -9.48 9.92
CA LYS A 54 1.83 -10.08 9.72
C LYS A 54 1.95 -11.20 8.71
N ILE A 55 1.41 -12.37 9.05
CA ILE A 55 1.25 -13.50 8.13
C ILE A 55 -0.22 -13.87 8.12
N SER A 56 -0.82 -14.03 6.95
CA SER A 56 -2.22 -14.42 6.80
C SER A 56 -2.37 -15.51 5.75
N ILE A 57 -3.22 -16.49 6.03
CA ILE A 57 -3.59 -17.55 5.10
C ILE A 57 -5.11 -17.58 5.03
N LYS A 58 -5.65 -17.38 3.83
CA LYS A 58 -7.07 -17.51 3.52
C LYS A 58 -7.26 -18.73 2.63
N ASN A 59 -8.21 -19.59 3.00
CA ASN A 59 -8.66 -20.70 2.18
C ASN A 59 -10.16 -20.54 1.94
N ALA A 60 -10.53 -20.17 0.71
CA ALA A 60 -11.91 -20.14 0.25
C ALA A 60 -12.22 -21.45 -0.46
N SER A 61 -13.36 -22.06 -0.13
CA SER A 61 -13.78 -23.29 -0.78
C SER A 61 -15.29 -23.41 -0.91
N SER A 62 -15.73 -23.86 -2.08
CA SER A 62 -17.12 -24.17 -2.38
C SER A 62 -17.70 -25.28 -1.49
N ASN A 63 -16.85 -26.18 -0.97
CA ASN A 63 -17.24 -27.20 0.01
C ASN A 63 -17.69 -26.61 1.37
N ILE A 64 -17.24 -25.40 1.69
CA ILE A 64 -17.73 -24.67 2.87
C ILE A 64 -19.02 -23.96 2.48
N TRP A 65 -18.95 -23.10 1.46
CA TRP A 65 -20.09 -22.37 0.90
C TRP A 65 -19.65 -21.55 -0.33
N GLY A 66 -20.57 -21.28 -1.25
CA GLY A 66 -20.31 -20.40 -2.38
C GLY A 66 -19.59 -21.07 -3.56
N MET A 67 -18.97 -20.26 -4.41
CA MET A 67 -18.48 -20.71 -5.73
C MET A 67 -16.98 -20.56 -5.97
N PHE A 68 -16.26 -19.91 -5.04
CA PHE A 68 -14.82 -19.67 -5.19
C PHE A 68 -14.00 -20.75 -4.46
N ASP A 69 -12.98 -21.26 -5.15
CA ASP A 69 -12.02 -22.23 -4.61
C ASP A 69 -10.60 -21.70 -4.81
N TYR A 70 -10.04 -21.08 -3.77
CA TYR A 70 -8.70 -20.51 -3.83
C TYR A 70 -8.02 -20.42 -2.47
N ARG A 71 -6.69 -20.37 -2.51
CA ARG A 71 -5.85 -20.16 -1.33
C ARG A 71 -4.94 -18.95 -1.53
N LYS A 72 -5.01 -18.01 -0.60
CA LYS A 72 -4.14 -16.84 -0.53
C LYS A 72 -3.21 -16.94 0.67
N LEU A 73 -1.92 -16.67 0.47
CA LEU A 73 -0.98 -16.38 1.54
C LEU A 73 -0.44 -14.97 1.39
N GLU A 74 -0.41 -14.24 2.50
CA GLU A 74 0.09 -12.87 2.58
C GLU A 74 1.11 -12.78 3.71
N ALA A 75 2.24 -12.13 3.45
CA ALA A 75 3.24 -11.77 4.45
C ALA A 75 3.58 -10.29 4.32
N ASP A 76 3.57 -9.56 5.43
CA ASP A 76 3.89 -8.13 5.49
C ASP A 76 4.81 -7.88 6.68
N ILE A 77 5.96 -7.25 6.44
CA ILE A 77 6.97 -6.92 7.43
C ILE A 77 7.32 -5.45 7.32
N TYR A 78 7.50 -4.79 8.46
CA TYR A 78 8.00 -3.42 8.48
C TYR A 78 9.04 -3.20 9.58
N ASN A 79 9.89 -2.19 9.37
CA ASN A 79 10.83 -1.69 10.38
C ASN A 79 10.90 -0.17 10.33
N ASN A 80 10.96 0.47 11.49
CA ASN A 80 11.31 1.88 11.63
C ASN A 80 12.52 1.97 12.56
N LYS A 81 13.55 2.68 12.11
CA LYS A 81 14.79 2.89 12.89
C LYS A 81 15.23 4.34 12.82
N LYS A 82 15.49 4.95 13.97
CA LYS A 82 16.05 6.30 14.06
C LYS A 82 17.48 6.30 13.54
N ILE A 83 17.80 7.25 12.66
CA ILE A 83 19.16 7.50 12.16
C ILE A 83 19.41 9.01 12.25
N GLY A 84 20.09 9.45 13.32
CA GLY A 84 20.28 10.87 13.61
C GLY A 84 18.92 11.60 13.78
N PRO A 85 18.68 12.73 13.10
CA PRO A 85 17.38 13.41 13.13
C PRO A 85 16.33 12.72 12.24
N PHE A 86 16.74 11.82 11.36
CA PHE A 86 15.88 11.11 10.41
C PHE A 86 15.38 9.77 10.97
N SER A 87 14.45 9.17 10.23
CA SER A 87 13.97 7.80 10.45
C SER A 87 14.08 7.03 9.15
N LEU A 88 14.75 5.89 9.19
CA LEU A 88 14.73 4.91 8.11
C LEU A 88 13.52 4.00 8.32
N TYR A 89 12.65 3.96 7.33
CA TYR A 89 11.52 3.05 7.26
C TYR A 89 11.76 2.02 6.16
N SER A 90 11.44 0.77 6.43
CA SER A 90 11.38 -0.28 5.43
C SER A 90 10.09 -1.08 5.56
N ARG A 91 9.58 -1.56 4.43
CA ARG A 91 8.47 -2.51 4.36
C ARG A 91 8.73 -3.52 3.26
N GLY A 92 8.30 -4.76 3.49
CA GLY A 92 8.19 -5.79 2.46
C GLY A 92 6.83 -6.47 2.56
N ARG A 93 6.16 -6.61 1.42
CA ARG A 93 4.89 -7.32 1.28
C ARG A 93 5.05 -8.40 0.22
N PHE A 94 4.56 -9.59 0.51
CA PHE A 94 4.55 -10.74 -0.39
C PHE A 94 3.15 -11.36 -0.40
N GLU A 95 2.66 -11.67 -1.59
CA GLU A 95 1.38 -12.36 -1.80
C GLU A 95 1.58 -13.54 -2.75
N THR A 96 0.89 -14.65 -2.48
CA THR A 96 0.76 -15.78 -3.40
C THR A 96 -0.68 -16.26 -3.40
N MET A 97 -1.15 -16.64 -4.59
CA MET A 97 -2.52 -17.04 -4.85
C MET A 97 -2.52 -18.31 -5.70
N ASN A 98 -3.39 -19.26 -5.36
CA ASN A 98 -3.61 -20.47 -6.16
C ASN A 98 -5.11 -20.81 -6.19
N GLY A 99 -5.57 -21.41 -7.28
CA GLY A 99 -6.97 -21.75 -7.53
C GLY A 99 -7.65 -20.71 -8.40
N SER A 100 -8.95 -20.54 -8.18
CA SER A 100 -9.83 -19.66 -8.97
C SER A 100 -10.38 -18.54 -8.08
N PRO A 101 -9.56 -17.52 -7.74
CA PRO A 101 -10.04 -16.33 -7.06
C PRO A 101 -10.90 -15.49 -8.02
N PRO A 102 -11.80 -14.64 -7.52
CA PRO A 102 -12.49 -13.67 -8.36
C PRO A 102 -11.52 -12.65 -8.96
N SER A 103 -11.82 -12.14 -10.16
CA SER A 103 -10.97 -11.22 -10.93
C SER A 103 -10.37 -10.05 -10.14
N GLN A 104 -11.13 -9.42 -9.25
CA GLN A 104 -10.69 -8.29 -8.42
C GLN A 104 -9.66 -8.66 -7.33
N GLU A 105 -9.45 -9.95 -7.08
CA GLU A 105 -8.44 -10.46 -6.13
C GLU A 105 -7.12 -10.84 -6.83
N THR A 106 -7.03 -10.68 -8.15
CA THR A 106 -5.82 -11.02 -8.93
C THR A 106 -4.59 -10.29 -8.39
N LEU A 107 -3.46 -10.99 -8.26
CA LEU A 107 -2.22 -10.38 -7.78
C LEU A 107 -1.47 -9.69 -8.91
N GLY A 108 -0.65 -8.71 -8.53
CA GLY A 108 0.16 -8.01 -9.49
C GLY A 108 0.81 -6.75 -8.94
N ILE A 109 1.57 -6.08 -9.81
CA ILE A 109 2.01 -4.70 -9.63
C ILE A 109 1.12 -3.79 -10.46
N PHE A 110 0.58 -2.75 -9.83
CA PHE A 110 -0.45 -1.89 -10.40
C PHE A 110 -0.10 -0.41 -10.26
N ASP A 111 -0.52 0.42 -11.21
CA ASP A 111 -0.59 1.88 -11.04
C ASP A 111 -1.99 2.26 -10.51
N ILE A 112 -2.26 1.88 -9.25
CA ILE A 112 -3.52 2.18 -8.57
C ILE A 112 -3.19 2.74 -7.19
N PRO A 113 -3.52 4.02 -6.91
CA PRO A 113 -3.22 4.62 -5.63
C PRO A 113 -4.03 3.97 -4.51
N ASN A 114 -3.38 3.81 -3.35
CA ASN A 114 -4.01 3.27 -2.14
C ASN A 114 -4.51 4.41 -1.24
N TYR A 115 -5.60 4.15 -0.52
CA TYR A 115 -6.16 5.07 0.46
C TYR A 115 -5.85 4.60 1.88
N TYR A 116 -5.13 5.39 2.67
CA TYR A 116 -4.74 5.03 4.04
C TYR A 116 -5.39 5.93 5.10
N LEU A 117 -6.43 5.41 5.75
CA LEU A 117 -6.99 6.02 6.95
C LEU A 117 -6.03 5.84 8.11
N ILE A 118 -5.91 6.88 8.95
CA ILE A 118 -5.04 6.92 10.14
C ILE A 118 -3.59 6.48 9.86
N GLY A 119 -3.14 6.64 8.61
CA GLY A 119 -1.80 6.25 8.15
C GLY A 119 -1.53 4.73 8.18
N ALA A 120 -2.56 3.89 8.24
CA ALA A 120 -2.38 2.43 8.38
C ALA A 120 -3.44 1.60 7.65
N ALA A 121 -4.71 1.99 7.68
CA ALA A 121 -5.82 1.14 7.26
C ALA A 121 -6.34 1.50 5.86
N THR A 122 -6.44 0.51 4.98
CA THR A 122 -7.01 0.66 3.64
C THR A 122 -8.45 0.12 3.58
N PRO A 123 -9.43 0.89 3.08
CA PRO A 123 -10.75 0.34 2.76
C PRO A 123 -10.63 -0.70 1.65
N GLY A 124 -11.05 -1.93 1.92
CA GLY A 124 -10.92 -3.03 0.97
C GLY A 124 -9.50 -3.58 0.90
N ARG A 125 -9.00 -3.81 -0.32
CA ARG A 125 -7.68 -4.36 -0.58
C ARG A 125 -6.65 -3.25 -0.76
N GLU A 126 -5.45 -3.50 -0.25
CA GLU A 126 -4.27 -2.71 -0.60
C GLU A 126 -3.58 -3.32 -1.84
N TYR A 127 -3.38 -2.51 -2.87
CA TYR A 127 -2.67 -2.88 -4.09
C TYR A 127 -1.16 -2.69 -3.94
N MET A 128 -0.37 -3.58 -4.54
CA MET A 128 1.07 -3.35 -4.66
C MET A 128 1.31 -2.33 -5.77
N SER A 129 1.54 -1.08 -5.39
CA SER A 129 1.71 0.05 -6.30
C SER A 129 2.98 0.83 -5.96
N PRO A 130 4.12 0.50 -6.60
CA PRO A 130 5.35 1.28 -6.51
C PRO A 130 5.10 2.72 -6.98
N ARG A 131 5.46 3.70 -6.15
CA ARG A 131 5.20 5.11 -6.47
C ARG A 131 6.05 5.56 -7.65
N GLY A 132 5.42 6.17 -8.65
CA GLY A 132 6.09 6.59 -9.89
C GLY A 132 6.20 5.50 -10.95
N PHE A 133 5.66 4.31 -10.71
CA PHE A 133 5.44 3.33 -11.77
C PHE A 133 4.20 3.74 -12.59
N SER A 134 4.33 3.81 -13.91
CA SER A 134 3.25 4.20 -14.84
C SER A 134 3.13 3.27 -16.04
N GLY A 135 3.64 2.05 -15.90
CA GLY A 135 3.64 1.04 -16.95
C GLY A 135 2.39 0.14 -16.92
N GLU A 136 2.33 -0.78 -17.89
CA GLU A 136 1.29 -1.80 -17.93
C GLU A 136 1.30 -2.66 -16.65
N PRO A 137 0.11 -2.98 -16.09
CA PRO A 137 -0.04 -3.86 -14.94
C PRO A 137 0.69 -5.20 -15.13
N ARG A 138 1.47 -5.59 -14.12
CA ARG A 138 2.14 -6.90 -14.12
C ARG A 138 1.33 -7.88 -13.28
N PHE A 139 0.57 -8.74 -13.92
CA PHE A 139 -0.22 -9.76 -13.23
C PHE A 139 0.66 -10.95 -12.81
N GLY A 140 0.23 -11.65 -11.76
CA GLY A 140 0.95 -12.84 -11.29
C GLY A 140 0.13 -13.71 -10.35
N ASP A 141 0.57 -14.95 -10.16
CA ASP A 141 0.11 -15.82 -9.08
C ASP A 141 0.99 -15.64 -7.81
N LYS A 142 2.09 -14.88 -7.95
CA LYS A 142 2.95 -14.35 -6.89
C LYS A 142 3.26 -12.89 -7.17
N ALA A 143 3.36 -12.10 -6.11
CA ALA A 143 3.83 -10.74 -6.18
C ALA A 143 4.59 -10.36 -4.91
N TYR A 144 5.60 -9.51 -5.04
CA TYR A 144 6.17 -8.79 -3.90
C TYR A 144 6.35 -7.32 -4.21
N MET A 145 6.29 -6.53 -3.15
CA MET A 145 6.63 -5.12 -3.17
C MET A 145 7.38 -4.77 -1.89
N GLY A 146 8.45 -4.01 -2.04
CA GLY A 146 9.18 -3.41 -0.94
C GLY A 146 9.28 -1.90 -1.08
N THR A 147 9.48 -1.25 0.06
CA THR A 147 9.63 0.19 0.19
C THR A 147 10.75 0.49 1.16
N LEU A 148 11.63 1.43 0.82
CA LEU A 148 12.56 2.06 1.74
C LEU A 148 12.34 3.57 1.73
N GLU A 149 12.29 4.19 2.91
CA GLU A 149 12.13 5.64 3.03
C GLU A 149 13.10 6.23 4.05
N LEU A 150 13.76 7.32 3.67
CA LEU A 150 14.45 8.19 4.62
C LEU A 150 13.55 9.38 4.95
N ARG A 151 12.96 9.35 6.15
CA ARG A 151 11.96 10.32 6.60
C ARG A 151 12.59 11.41 7.45
N ALA A 152 12.34 12.66 7.08
CA ALA A 152 12.66 13.82 7.90
C ALA A 152 11.82 13.84 9.19
N PRO A 153 12.26 14.56 10.24
CA PRO A 153 11.42 14.80 11.40
C PRO A 153 10.23 15.68 11.00
N VAL A 154 9.07 15.37 11.59
CA VAL A 154 7.86 16.18 11.43
C VAL A 154 8.07 17.55 12.08
N VAL A 155 7.76 18.61 11.34
CA VAL A 155 7.77 19.97 11.86
C VAL A 155 6.45 20.19 12.63
N PRO A 156 6.47 20.57 13.91
CA PRO A 156 5.27 20.65 14.75
C PRO A 156 4.45 21.93 14.51
N ILE A 157 4.22 22.31 13.24
CA ILE A 157 3.43 23.48 12.85
C ILE A 157 2.04 23.07 12.34
N SER A 158 1.05 23.93 12.55
CA SER A 158 -0.25 23.85 11.88
C SER A 158 -0.40 25.06 10.97
N ILE A 159 -0.74 24.82 9.71
CA ILE A 159 -0.82 25.84 8.65
C ILE A 159 -2.24 26.40 8.58
N VAL A 160 -3.25 25.54 8.77
CA VAL A 160 -4.66 25.90 8.81
C VAL A 160 -5.26 25.36 10.10
N GLU A 161 -6.03 26.18 10.80
CA GLU A 161 -6.80 25.79 11.99
C GLU A 161 -8.22 26.31 11.86
N LEU A 162 -9.19 25.39 11.76
CA LEU A 162 -10.61 25.68 11.64
C LEU A 162 -11.33 25.18 12.89
N VAL A 163 -12.12 26.07 13.51
CA VAL A 163 -12.92 25.80 14.72
C VAL A 163 -12.11 25.19 15.90
N LYS A 164 -10.78 25.39 15.93
CA LYS A 164 -9.80 24.77 16.87
C LYS A 164 -9.74 23.23 16.86
N LEU A 165 -10.69 22.56 16.21
CA LEU A 165 -10.84 21.11 16.16
C LEU A 165 -10.13 20.51 14.94
N ILE A 166 -10.23 21.17 13.78
CA ILE A 166 -9.72 20.69 12.50
C ILE A 166 -8.43 21.44 12.17
N LYS A 167 -7.34 20.72 11.98
CA LYS A 167 -6.02 21.29 11.69
C LYS A 167 -5.39 20.63 10.48
N ILE A 168 -4.75 21.42 9.62
CA ILE A 168 -3.85 20.92 8.57
C ILE A 168 -2.43 21.31 8.96
N GLY A 169 -1.50 20.36 8.99
CA GLY A 169 -0.11 20.65 9.32
C GLY A 169 0.73 19.40 9.50
N SER A 170 1.70 19.48 10.42
CA SER A 170 2.69 18.42 10.64
C SER A 170 3.50 18.08 9.37
N PRO A 171 4.05 19.08 8.64
CA PRO A 171 4.74 18.80 7.41
C PRO A 171 6.00 17.97 7.63
N THR A 172 6.30 17.10 6.67
CA THR A 172 7.51 16.28 6.64
C THR A 172 7.92 15.99 5.21
N PHE A 173 9.19 15.63 5.03
CA PHE A 173 9.74 15.17 3.76
C PHE A 173 10.19 13.71 3.86
N ALA A 174 10.17 13.00 2.75
CA ALA A 174 10.75 11.66 2.64
C ALA A 174 11.47 11.49 1.30
N LEU A 175 12.64 10.87 1.32
CA LEU A 175 13.21 10.24 0.12
C LEU A 175 12.67 8.80 0.08
N ILE A 176 12.23 8.36 -1.09
CA ILE A 176 11.54 7.09 -1.26
C ILE A 176 12.20 6.26 -2.36
N THR A 177 12.22 4.95 -2.15
CA THR A 177 12.44 3.97 -3.21
C THR A 177 11.48 2.81 -3.00
N ASP A 178 10.73 2.48 -4.04
CA ASP A 178 9.90 1.29 -4.07
C ASP A 178 10.44 0.33 -5.11
N PHE A 179 10.30 -0.96 -4.83
CA PHE A 179 10.68 -2.02 -5.75
C PHE A 179 9.67 -3.15 -5.70
N GLY A 180 9.51 -3.87 -6.80
CA GLY A 180 8.53 -4.95 -6.82
C GLY A 180 8.54 -5.73 -8.12
N ASN A 181 7.89 -6.88 -8.06
CA ASN A 181 7.61 -7.68 -9.25
C ASN A 181 6.44 -8.62 -9.00
N ALA A 182 5.85 -9.08 -10.09
CA ALA A 182 4.84 -10.12 -10.11
C ALA A 182 5.12 -11.09 -11.24
N TRP A 183 4.83 -12.37 -11.02
CA TRP A 183 5.11 -13.42 -11.99
C TRP A 183 4.13 -14.57 -11.84
N MET A 184 4.05 -15.38 -12.90
CA MET A 184 3.31 -16.63 -12.93
C MET A 184 4.28 -17.81 -12.99
N LYS A 185 3.87 -18.94 -12.42
CA LYS A 185 4.68 -20.15 -12.49
C LYS A 185 4.86 -20.61 -13.95
N GLY A 186 6.11 -20.65 -14.41
CA GLY A 186 6.48 -21.15 -15.74
C GLY A 186 6.59 -20.08 -16.82
N GLU A 187 6.38 -18.81 -16.47
CA GLU A 187 6.66 -17.67 -17.33
C GLU A 187 8.07 -17.14 -17.10
N ALA A 188 8.61 -16.42 -18.09
CA ALA A 188 9.91 -15.76 -17.95
C ALA A 188 9.81 -14.60 -16.95
N ASP A 189 10.77 -14.53 -16.05
CA ASP A 189 10.84 -13.43 -15.08
C ASP A 189 11.09 -12.10 -15.81
N GLN A 190 10.24 -11.11 -15.53
CA GLN A 190 10.47 -9.73 -15.95
C GLN A 190 11.50 -9.05 -15.04
N GLU A 191 12.19 -8.04 -15.54
CA GLU A 191 13.10 -7.23 -14.72
C GLU A 191 12.34 -6.52 -13.58
N MET A 192 12.90 -6.52 -12.37
CA MET A 192 12.29 -5.89 -11.20
C MET A 192 12.00 -4.40 -11.45
N ILE A 193 10.80 -3.93 -11.09
CA ILE A 193 10.50 -2.49 -11.08
C ILE A 193 11.26 -1.88 -9.91
N ILE A 194 12.01 -0.80 -10.18
CA ILE A 194 12.67 0.01 -9.15
C ILE A 194 12.35 1.47 -9.45
N THR A 195 11.76 2.15 -8.46
CA THR A 195 11.40 3.56 -8.52
C THR A 195 12.17 4.36 -7.49
N LEU A 196 12.44 5.62 -7.81
CA LEU A 196 13.08 6.59 -6.94
C LEU A 196 12.26 7.87 -6.93
N GLY A 197 12.18 8.52 -5.77
CA GLY A 197 11.46 9.78 -5.66
C GLY A 197 11.60 10.46 -4.30
N TYR A 198 10.83 11.53 -4.16
CA TYR A 198 10.70 12.27 -2.91
C TYR A 198 9.25 12.74 -2.70
N GLU A 199 8.85 12.84 -1.45
CA GLU A 199 7.51 13.25 -1.04
C GLU A 199 7.57 14.38 -0.01
N PHE A 200 6.69 15.36 -0.18
CA PHE A 200 6.25 16.27 0.86
C PHE A 200 4.91 15.78 1.41
N ARG A 201 4.77 15.71 2.74
CA ARG A 201 3.57 15.17 3.39
C ARG A 201 2.96 16.17 4.35
N MET A 202 1.63 16.17 4.45
CA MET A 202 0.86 16.95 5.43
C MET A 202 -0.31 16.13 5.97
N SER A 203 -0.68 16.37 7.23
CA SER A 203 -1.78 15.65 7.88
C SER A 203 -2.98 16.56 8.16
N LEU A 204 -4.16 16.07 7.79
CA LEU A 204 -5.43 16.53 8.33
C LEU A 204 -5.65 15.88 9.70
N LYS A 205 -5.79 16.70 10.72
CA LYS A 205 -5.90 16.31 12.12
C LYS A 205 -7.24 16.73 12.71
N ILE A 206 -7.84 15.86 13.52
CA ILE A 206 -8.99 16.17 14.37
C ILE A 206 -8.54 16.03 15.82
N ALA A 207 -8.70 17.07 16.64
CA ALA A 207 -8.23 17.08 18.04
C ALA A 207 -6.76 16.65 18.21
N ASN A 208 -5.89 17.08 17.27
CA ASN A 208 -4.47 16.72 17.16
C ASN A 208 -4.16 15.25 16.79
N VAL A 209 -5.17 14.42 16.49
CA VAL A 209 -4.98 13.08 15.94
C VAL A 209 -4.98 13.15 14.42
N PRO A 210 -3.92 12.70 13.73
CA PRO A 210 -3.92 12.63 12.26
C PRO A 210 -4.91 11.57 11.78
N LEU A 211 -5.88 12.00 10.98
CA LEU A 211 -6.86 11.12 10.36
C LEU A 211 -6.44 10.74 8.95
N LEU A 212 -5.97 11.72 8.18
CA LEU A 212 -5.51 11.55 6.80
C LEU A 212 -4.14 12.21 6.68
N THR A 213 -3.19 11.51 6.09
CA THR A 213 -1.91 12.09 5.69
C THR A 213 -1.83 12.02 4.18
N PHE A 214 -1.63 13.18 3.56
CA PHE A 214 -1.49 13.32 2.12
C PHE A 214 -0.02 13.52 1.76
N SER A 215 0.42 12.92 0.66
CA SER A 215 1.70 13.22 0.03
C SER A 215 1.49 13.92 -1.31
N TYR A 216 2.27 14.96 -1.54
CA TYR A 216 2.60 15.44 -2.87
C TYR A 216 4.01 14.94 -3.18
N GLY A 217 4.14 14.11 -4.21
CA GLY A 217 5.39 13.42 -4.52
C GLY A 217 5.79 13.57 -5.98
N ILE A 218 7.07 13.36 -6.21
CA ILE A 218 7.67 13.24 -7.54
C ILE A 218 8.49 11.95 -7.52
N ALA A 219 8.13 10.99 -8.37
CA ALA A 219 8.81 9.71 -8.47
C ALA A 219 8.67 9.15 -9.90
N GLN A 220 9.66 8.37 -10.31
CA GLN A 220 9.62 7.60 -11.57
C GLN A 220 10.56 6.39 -11.47
N GLU A 221 10.50 5.50 -12.45
CA GLU A 221 11.41 4.35 -12.56
C GLU A 221 12.87 4.79 -12.72
N LYS A 222 13.81 4.00 -12.17
CA LYS A 222 15.24 4.35 -12.11
C LYS A 222 15.81 4.70 -13.49
N TYR A 223 15.52 3.89 -14.51
CA TYR A 223 16.07 4.11 -15.86
C TYR A 223 15.62 5.45 -16.45
N MET A 224 14.41 5.93 -16.13
CA MET A 224 13.92 7.22 -16.59
C MET A 224 14.75 8.38 -16.00
N TRP A 225 15.26 8.23 -14.77
CA TRP A 225 16.19 9.21 -14.20
C TRP A 225 17.54 9.19 -14.91
N ASP A 226 18.06 8.00 -15.21
CA ASP A 226 19.33 7.82 -15.91
C ASP A 226 19.27 8.42 -17.33
N ASP A 227 18.11 8.30 -17.98
CA ASP A 227 17.84 8.84 -19.33
C ASP A 227 17.49 10.34 -19.35
N GLY A 228 17.42 11.00 -18.18
CA GLY A 228 17.10 12.43 -18.08
C GLY A 228 15.64 12.78 -18.37
N GLN A 229 14.72 11.81 -18.24
CA GLN A 229 13.29 12.05 -18.40
C GLN A 229 12.73 12.86 -17.22
N SER A 230 11.75 13.71 -17.50
CA SER A 230 11.10 14.53 -16.47
C SER A 230 10.10 13.71 -15.66
N PRO A 231 10.22 13.67 -14.33
CA PRO A 231 9.32 12.89 -13.49
C PRO A 231 7.95 13.53 -13.37
N GLN A 232 6.94 12.66 -13.27
CA GLN A 232 5.57 13.09 -13.00
C GLN A 232 5.36 13.31 -11.50
N SER A 233 4.49 14.27 -11.18
CA SER A 233 4.03 14.47 -9.82
C SER A 233 2.74 13.69 -9.56
N TYR A 234 2.51 13.34 -8.30
CA TYR A 234 1.29 12.71 -7.84
C TYR A 234 0.83 13.29 -6.51
N PHE A 235 -0.46 13.13 -6.22
CA PHE A 235 -1.06 13.46 -4.95
C PHE A 235 -1.87 12.26 -4.45
N GLN A 236 -1.54 11.75 -3.26
CA GLN A 236 -2.18 10.55 -2.72
C GLN A 236 -2.23 10.56 -1.19
N MET A 237 -2.95 9.60 -0.62
CA MET A 237 -2.86 9.30 0.82
C MET A 237 -1.65 8.41 1.09
N THR A 238 -0.98 8.63 2.21
CA THR A 238 0.29 7.97 2.53
C THR A 238 0.14 6.95 3.64
N LEU A 239 0.70 5.76 3.43
CA LEU A 239 0.96 4.82 4.52
C LEU A 239 2.08 5.35 5.42
N ILE A 240 1.79 5.46 6.71
CA ILE A 240 2.79 5.81 7.72
C ILE A 240 3.41 4.54 8.32
N ASN A 241 2.57 3.59 8.70
CA ASN A 241 2.99 2.32 9.26
C ASN A 241 1.88 1.28 9.05
N PRO A 242 2.16 0.09 8.51
CA PRO A 242 1.16 -0.97 8.44
C PRO A 242 0.94 -1.53 9.85
N PHE A 243 -0.32 -1.80 10.21
CA PHE A 243 -0.80 -2.42 11.47
C PHE A 243 -0.16 -1.95 12.81
#